data_AF-A0A9C9X584-F1
#
_entry.id   AF-A0A9C9X584-F1
#
_cell.length_a   1.000
_cell.length_b   1.000
_cell.length_c   1.000
_cell.angle_alpha   90.00
_cell.angle_beta   90.00
_cell.angle_gamma   90.00
#
_symmetry.space_group_name_H-M   'P 1'
#
loop_
_entity.id
_entity.type
_entity.pdbx_description
1 polymer ?
#
loop_
_entity_poly.entity_id
_entity_poly.type
_entity_poly.pdbx_seq_one_letter_code
_entity_poly.pdbx_strand_id
1 'polypeptide(L)'
;MKEIYMKKKIVLMFLVLLCSAAFAQTRYTREFRKAYSAPEEIVSLSKTMSFSQALVIFNDLSKKFLHKIIVDPQQRKFSIDVEVNRIHWMDALERILRKHDLWYKEHPDYFEIVDAVEEGTTPSVSQKKARIAFHTREVVFSAIFFETNNSRLREAGMSWDFFRGKDVNMSTRMTAADAKQGLYEIQVSPSLDFGSLLAIFKALERKQVGEVIASPQITVKSGEEGRIQVGSDIAVTIRDFAGNSITQFFSTGSIISVKPTVVRYDSIDFINLDLNIERSNSAGGTAGLEIKKSSAKTSVFLLDGEETIIGGLY
;
A
#
# COMPACT_ATOMS: atom_id res chain seq x y z
N MET A 1 23.15 27.50 -24.69
CA MET A 1 22.11 27.68 -23.65
C MET A 1 20.70 28.02 -24.17
N LYS A 2 20.52 28.80 -25.26
CA LYS A 2 19.17 29.14 -25.79
C LYS A 2 18.35 27.95 -26.31
N GLU A 3 18.99 26.93 -26.87
CA GLU A 3 18.32 25.75 -27.45
C GLU A 3 17.62 24.86 -26.42
N ILE A 4 18.22 24.70 -25.24
CA ILE A 4 17.68 23.87 -24.15
C ILE A 4 16.41 24.51 -23.57
N TYR A 5 16.36 25.85 -23.57
CA TYR A 5 15.21 26.60 -23.06
C TYR A 5 13.99 26.52 -24.01
N MET A 6 14.23 26.48 -25.33
CA MET A 6 13.16 26.30 -26.33
C MET A 6 12.55 24.89 -26.26
N LYS A 7 13.37 23.84 -26.09
CA LYS A 7 12.87 22.47 -25.93
C LYS A 7 12.01 22.28 -24.67
N LYS A 8 12.36 22.92 -23.54
CA LYS A 8 11.54 22.87 -22.32
C LYS A 8 10.18 23.56 -22.46
N LYS A 9 10.09 24.67 -23.21
CA LYS A 9 8.80 25.34 -23.46
C LYS A 9 7.88 24.52 -24.37
N ILE A 10 8.45 23.84 -25.37
CA ILE A 10 7.68 22.96 -26.27
C ILE A 10 7.10 21.75 -25.51
N VAL A 11 7.89 21.14 -24.62
CA VAL A 11 7.42 20.01 -23.79
C VAL A 11 6.32 20.45 -22.81
N LEU A 12 6.46 21.63 -22.19
CA LEU A 12 5.44 22.17 -21.30
C LEU A 12 4.12 22.48 -22.04
N MET A 13 4.22 23.03 -23.26
CA MET A 13 3.05 23.31 -24.10
C MET A 13 2.35 22.02 -24.53
N PHE A 14 3.11 20.97 -24.86
CA PHE A 14 2.55 19.65 -25.18
C PHE A 14 1.87 18.99 -23.97
N LEU A 15 2.42 19.14 -22.77
CA LEU A 15 1.85 18.61 -21.53
C LEU A 15 0.49 19.28 -21.19
N VAL A 16 0.38 20.59 -21.41
CA VAL A 16 -0.87 21.33 -21.19
C VAL A 16 -1.94 20.95 -22.22
N LEU A 17 -1.55 20.68 -23.48
CA LEU A 17 -2.46 20.25 -24.54
C LEU A 17 -2.96 18.80 -24.35
N LEU A 18 -2.16 17.94 -23.71
CA LEU A 18 -2.57 16.57 -23.35
C LEU A 18 -3.58 16.57 -22.19
N CYS A 19 -3.47 17.48 -21.23
CA CYS A 19 -4.44 17.60 -20.14
C CYS A 19 -5.82 18.09 -20.61
N SER A 20 -5.90 18.98 -21.60
CA SER A 20 -7.19 19.46 -22.10
C SER A 20 -7.94 18.40 -22.93
N ALA A 21 -7.23 17.50 -23.61
CA ALA A 21 -7.84 16.38 -24.33
C ALA A 21 -8.52 15.36 -23.39
N ALA A 22 -7.96 15.12 -22.19
CA ALA A 22 -8.52 14.18 -21.22
C ALA A 22 -9.87 14.66 -20.64
N PHE A 23 -10.05 15.97 -20.45
CA PHE A 23 -11.34 16.55 -20.02
C PHE A 23 -12.36 16.70 -21.18
N ALA A 24 -11.90 16.72 -22.43
CA ALA A 24 -12.79 16.77 -23.60
C ALA A 24 -13.45 15.41 -23.90
N GLN A 25 -12.76 14.30 -23.61
CA GLN A 25 -13.26 12.95 -23.87
C GLN A 25 -14.49 12.57 -23.02
N THR A 26 -14.60 13.05 -21.77
CA THR A 26 -15.78 12.80 -20.90
C THR A 26 -17.00 13.62 -21.30
N ARG A 27 -16.82 14.76 -21.97
CA ARG A 27 -17.94 15.59 -22.47
C ARG A 27 -18.61 14.99 -23.71
N TYR A 28 -17.84 14.36 -24.59
CA TYR A 28 -18.32 13.84 -25.88
C TYR A 28 -19.35 12.70 -25.69
N THR A 29 -19.18 11.83 -24.69
CA THR A 29 -20.10 10.70 -24.40
C THR A 29 -21.49 11.14 -23.89
N ARG A 30 -21.64 12.37 -23.39
CA ARG A 30 -22.93 12.90 -22.95
C ARG A 30 -23.78 13.45 -24.10
N GLU A 31 -23.16 13.96 -25.17
CA GLU A 31 -23.89 14.58 -26.29
C GLU A 31 -24.49 13.55 -27.25
N PHE A 32 -23.82 12.41 -27.48
CA PHE A 32 -24.34 11.35 -28.36
C PHE A 32 -25.61 10.66 -27.83
N ARG A 33 -25.85 10.68 -26.51
CA ARG A 33 -27.08 10.13 -25.90
C ARG A 33 -28.34 10.92 -26.27
N LYS A 34 -28.23 12.20 -26.63
CA LYS A 34 -29.38 13.06 -26.94
C LYS A 34 -29.87 12.93 -28.39
N ALA A 35 -29.08 12.33 -29.28
CA ALA A 35 -29.35 12.36 -30.73
C ALA A 35 -30.28 11.25 -31.21
N TYR A 36 -30.45 10.16 -30.44
CA TYR A 36 -31.37 9.07 -30.78
C TYR A 36 -31.75 8.30 -29.50
N SER A 37 -32.90 8.62 -28.91
CA SER A 37 -33.49 7.81 -27.84
C SER A 37 -34.57 6.92 -28.45
N ALA A 38 -34.44 5.61 -28.34
CA ALA A 38 -35.47 4.69 -28.79
C ALA A 38 -36.78 4.96 -28.01
N PRO A 39 -37.98 4.84 -28.62
CA PRO A 39 -39.24 5.02 -27.91
C PRO A 39 -39.39 4.15 -26.64
N GLU A 40 -38.69 3.01 -26.62
CA GLU A 40 -38.66 2.05 -25.52
C GLU A 40 -37.76 2.46 -24.34
N GLU A 41 -36.94 3.51 -24.50
CA GLU A 41 -36.04 4.05 -23.47
C GLU A 41 -36.65 5.28 -22.76
N ILE A 42 -37.89 5.64 -23.10
CA ILE A 42 -38.60 6.79 -22.54
C ILE A 42 -39.47 6.34 -21.35
N VAL A 43 -39.39 7.07 -20.25
CA VAL A 43 -40.16 6.78 -19.04
C VAL A 43 -40.99 7.98 -18.58
N SER A 44 -42.08 7.67 -17.89
CA SER A 44 -42.90 8.63 -17.16
C SER A 44 -43.14 8.11 -15.75
N LEU A 45 -42.79 8.90 -14.73
CA LEU A 45 -42.90 8.54 -13.32
C LEU A 45 -43.60 9.67 -12.55
N SER A 46 -44.47 9.28 -11.61
CA SER A 46 -45.15 10.22 -10.72
C SER A 46 -44.21 10.77 -9.65
N LYS A 47 -44.41 12.03 -9.28
CA LYS A 47 -43.71 12.70 -8.18
C LYS A 47 -43.85 11.95 -6.84
N THR A 48 -45.00 11.30 -6.61
CA THR A 48 -45.33 10.62 -5.34
C THR A 48 -44.85 9.17 -5.25
N MET A 49 -44.28 8.65 -6.34
CA MET A 49 -43.78 7.28 -6.40
C MET A 49 -42.56 7.12 -5.48
N SER A 50 -42.41 5.95 -4.85
CA SER A 50 -41.24 5.70 -4.00
C SER A 50 -39.99 5.42 -4.85
N PHE A 51 -38.82 5.81 -4.34
CA PHE A 51 -37.55 5.58 -5.00
C PHE A 51 -37.29 4.09 -5.25
N SER A 52 -37.67 3.22 -4.32
CA SER A 52 -37.55 1.77 -4.48
C SER A 52 -38.37 1.24 -5.66
N GLN A 53 -39.59 1.72 -5.85
CA GLN A 53 -40.41 1.36 -7.00
C GLN A 53 -39.81 1.90 -8.30
N ALA A 54 -39.28 3.12 -8.28
CA ALA A 54 -38.62 3.73 -9.44
C ALA A 54 -37.38 2.95 -9.86
N LEU A 55 -36.59 2.53 -8.88
CA LEU A 55 -35.36 1.77 -9.06
C LEU A 55 -35.63 0.43 -9.74
N VAL A 56 -36.76 -0.23 -9.44
CA VAL A 56 -37.16 -1.47 -10.12
C VAL A 56 -37.35 -1.23 -11.62
N ILE A 57 -38.02 -0.13 -12.00
CA ILE A 57 -38.23 0.25 -13.41
C ILE A 57 -36.88 0.55 -14.09
N PHE A 58 -36.04 1.36 -13.44
CA PHE A 58 -34.73 1.71 -14.00
C PHE A 58 -33.81 0.49 -14.12
N ASN A 59 -33.88 -0.45 -13.18
CA ASN A 59 -33.09 -1.67 -13.22
C ASN A 59 -33.53 -2.59 -14.36
N ASP A 60 -34.82 -2.67 -14.68
CA ASP A 60 -35.33 -3.42 -15.84
C ASP A 60 -34.81 -2.84 -17.16
N LEU A 61 -34.89 -1.51 -17.31
CA LEU A 61 -34.38 -0.81 -18.49
C LEU A 61 -32.85 -0.89 -18.60
N SER A 62 -32.13 -0.72 -17.49
CA SER A 62 -30.67 -0.83 -17.45
C SER A 62 -30.20 -2.24 -17.81
N LYS A 63 -30.89 -3.29 -17.34
CA LYS A 63 -30.60 -4.67 -17.72
C LYS A 63 -30.88 -4.94 -19.20
N LYS A 64 -31.98 -4.40 -19.73
CA LYS A 64 -32.40 -4.59 -21.12
C LYS A 64 -31.46 -3.90 -22.11
N PHE A 65 -31.05 -2.66 -21.83
CA PHE A 65 -30.31 -1.83 -22.79
C PHE A 65 -28.80 -1.76 -22.53
N LEU A 66 -28.36 -1.87 -21.27
CA LEU A 66 -26.95 -1.74 -20.89
C LEU A 66 -26.34 -3.02 -20.30
N HIS A 67 -27.14 -4.06 -20.06
CA HIS A 67 -26.73 -5.28 -19.35
C HIS A 67 -26.11 -5.01 -17.97
N LYS A 68 -26.44 -3.87 -17.35
CA LYS A 68 -25.96 -3.46 -16.03
C LYS A 68 -27.09 -3.42 -15.03
N ILE A 69 -26.81 -3.83 -13.79
CA ILE A 69 -27.76 -3.69 -12.68
C ILE A 69 -27.55 -2.36 -11.96
N ILE A 70 -28.60 -1.79 -11.39
CA ILE A 70 -28.49 -0.61 -10.52
C ILE A 70 -28.62 -1.06 -9.07
N VAL A 71 -27.63 -0.74 -8.25
CA VAL A 71 -27.56 -1.13 -6.84
C VAL A 71 -27.64 0.12 -5.97
N ASP A 72 -28.60 0.14 -5.05
CA ASP A 72 -28.63 1.08 -3.92
C ASP A 72 -28.22 0.35 -2.63
N PRO A 73 -26.98 0.56 -2.14
CA PRO A 73 -26.50 -0.08 -0.92
C PRO A 73 -27.32 0.27 0.33
N GLN A 74 -28.00 1.42 0.34
CA GLN A 74 -28.72 1.91 1.52
C GLN A 74 -30.22 1.59 1.48
N GLN A 75 -30.72 0.95 0.42
CA GLN A 75 -32.12 0.57 0.24
C GLN A 75 -33.11 1.68 0.64
N ARG A 76 -32.89 2.89 0.12
CA ARG A 76 -33.57 4.10 0.56
C ARG A 76 -35.05 4.09 0.15
N LYS A 77 -35.93 4.59 1.04
CA LYS A 77 -37.39 4.55 0.87
C LYS A 77 -38.03 5.94 0.83
N PHE A 78 -37.36 6.92 0.23
CA PHE A 78 -37.92 8.26 0.03
C PHE A 78 -38.82 8.33 -1.21
N SER A 79 -39.63 9.37 -1.33
CA SER A 79 -40.43 9.67 -2.51
C SER A 79 -39.59 10.41 -3.55
N ILE A 80 -39.79 10.12 -4.84
CA ILE A 80 -38.96 10.65 -5.92
C ILE A 80 -38.95 12.19 -5.94
N ASP A 81 -40.06 12.85 -5.59
CA ASP A 81 -40.22 14.32 -5.52
C ASP A 81 -39.90 15.09 -6.82
N VAL A 82 -39.71 14.34 -7.92
CA VAL A 82 -39.47 14.84 -9.28
C VAL A 82 -40.54 14.24 -10.20
N GLU A 83 -41.21 15.10 -10.94
CA GLU A 83 -42.10 14.66 -12.01
C GLU A 83 -41.31 14.38 -13.28
N VAL A 84 -41.45 13.16 -13.79
CA VAL A 84 -40.74 12.66 -14.97
C VAL A 84 -41.79 12.41 -16.05
N ASN A 85 -41.78 13.22 -17.11
CA ASN A 85 -42.77 13.13 -18.19
C ASN A 85 -42.05 12.96 -19.53
N ARG A 86 -42.08 11.74 -20.07
CA ARG A 86 -41.50 11.39 -21.38
C ARG A 86 -40.06 11.85 -21.58
N ILE A 87 -39.17 11.42 -20.69
CA ILE A 87 -37.71 11.64 -20.85
C ILE A 87 -36.98 10.31 -20.87
N HIS A 88 -35.76 10.30 -21.44
CA HIS A 88 -34.90 9.11 -21.46
C HIS A 88 -34.64 8.63 -20.03
N TRP A 89 -34.68 7.31 -19.80
CA TRP A 89 -34.65 6.72 -18.47
C TRP A 89 -33.40 7.06 -17.66
N MET A 90 -32.24 7.20 -18.30
CA MET A 90 -31.00 7.61 -17.62
C MET A 90 -31.06 9.09 -17.21
N ASP A 91 -31.69 9.94 -18.02
CA ASP A 91 -31.86 11.36 -17.67
C ASP A 91 -32.87 11.51 -16.53
N ALA A 92 -33.91 10.68 -16.53
CA ALA A 92 -34.84 10.57 -15.40
C ALA A 92 -34.11 10.15 -14.14
N LEU A 93 -33.32 9.08 -14.18
CA LEU A 93 -32.51 8.60 -13.06
C LEU A 93 -31.59 9.71 -12.55
N GLU A 94 -30.82 10.37 -13.43
CA GLU A 94 -29.93 11.48 -13.06
C GLU A 94 -30.67 12.63 -12.39
N ARG A 95 -31.84 13.00 -12.91
CA ARG A 95 -32.63 14.11 -12.37
C ARG A 95 -33.19 13.79 -10.99
N ILE A 96 -33.60 12.54 -10.77
CA ILE A 96 -34.07 12.04 -9.47
C ILE A 96 -32.91 12.03 -8.48
N LEU A 97 -31.77 11.46 -8.86
CA LEU A 97 -30.59 11.37 -8.00
C LEU A 97 -30.13 12.78 -7.58
N ARG A 98 -30.00 13.72 -8.52
CA ARG A 98 -29.61 15.12 -8.20
C ARG A 98 -30.57 15.83 -7.25
N LYS A 99 -31.86 15.51 -7.30
CA LYS A 99 -32.85 16.16 -6.43
C LYS A 99 -32.65 15.80 -4.96
N HIS A 100 -32.10 14.61 -4.70
CA HIS A 100 -31.86 14.08 -3.35
C HIS A 100 -30.37 14.08 -2.99
N ASP A 101 -29.57 14.92 -3.65
CA ASP A 101 -28.12 15.01 -3.48
C ASP A 101 -27.42 13.65 -3.62
N LEU A 102 -27.84 12.87 -4.63
CA LEU A 102 -27.28 11.57 -4.99
C LEU A 102 -26.64 11.61 -6.37
N TRP A 103 -25.73 10.67 -6.59
CA TRP A 103 -25.11 10.41 -7.88
C TRP A 103 -24.96 8.91 -8.11
N TYR A 104 -24.56 8.51 -9.32
CA TYR A 104 -24.21 7.11 -9.61
C TYR A 104 -22.73 7.00 -10.00
N LYS A 105 -22.10 5.90 -9.61
CA LYS A 105 -20.80 5.47 -10.11
C LYS A 105 -20.98 4.33 -11.08
N GLU A 106 -20.41 4.46 -12.27
CA GLU A 106 -20.40 3.42 -13.28
C GLU A 106 -19.25 2.45 -13.03
N HIS A 107 -19.58 1.17 -12.82
CA HIS A 107 -18.65 0.04 -12.82
C HIS A 107 -18.81 -0.76 -14.12
N PRO A 108 -17.92 -1.72 -14.42
CA PRO A 108 -18.04 -2.58 -15.59
C PRO A 108 -19.39 -3.31 -15.66
N ASP A 109 -19.85 -3.85 -14.52
CA ASP A 109 -21.01 -4.77 -14.48
C ASP A 109 -22.27 -4.14 -13.85
N TYR A 110 -22.16 -2.98 -13.20
CA TYR A 110 -23.27 -2.35 -12.47
C TYR A 110 -23.12 -0.83 -12.27
N PHE A 111 -24.21 -0.17 -11.90
CA PHE A 111 -24.24 1.19 -11.41
C PHE A 111 -24.47 1.20 -9.90
N GLU A 112 -23.65 1.93 -9.16
CA GLU A 112 -23.76 2.08 -7.71
C GLU A 112 -24.28 3.48 -7.37
N ILE A 113 -25.41 3.56 -6.65
CA ILE A 113 -25.93 4.84 -6.16
C ILE A 113 -25.13 5.26 -4.92
N VAL A 114 -24.60 6.49 -4.96
CA VAL A 114 -23.78 7.09 -3.90
C VAL A 114 -24.31 8.48 -3.55
N ASP A 115 -23.98 8.99 -2.37
CA ASP A 115 -24.21 10.40 -2.05
C ASP A 115 -23.40 11.28 -3.02
N ALA A 116 -24.01 12.36 -3.52
CA ALA A 116 -23.38 13.35 -4.37
C ALA A 116 -22.34 14.10 -3.54
N VAL A 117 -21.10 13.59 -3.55
CA VAL A 117 -19.95 14.36 -3.10
C VAL A 117 -19.70 15.40 -4.17
N GLU A 118 -19.93 16.67 -3.87
CA GLU A 118 -19.56 17.77 -4.75
C GLU A 118 -18.09 17.59 -5.18
N GLU A 119 -17.86 17.34 -6.47
CA GLU A 119 -16.54 17.40 -7.09
C GLU A 119 -16.07 18.86 -7.04
N GLY A 120 -15.56 19.26 -5.87
CA GLY A 120 -15.16 20.64 -5.67
C GLY A 120 -15.00 21.12 -4.24
N THR A 121 -14.69 20.29 -3.24
CA THR A 121 -13.97 20.76 -2.03
C THR A 121 -13.25 19.59 -1.38
N THR A 122 -12.00 19.83 -0.99
CA THR A 122 -11.08 18.95 -0.25
C THR A 122 -11.77 18.05 0.79
N PRO A 123 -11.37 16.76 0.89
CA PRO A 123 -12.06 15.79 1.74
C PRO A 123 -11.93 16.18 3.22
N SER A 124 -13.07 16.39 3.88
CA SER A 124 -13.15 16.42 5.34
C SER A 124 -12.66 15.07 5.89
N VAL A 125 -11.68 15.16 6.79
CA VAL A 125 -10.89 14.06 7.37
C VAL A 125 -11.76 12.97 8.04
N SER A 126 -13.04 13.26 8.32
CA SER A 126 -13.95 12.37 9.05
C SER A 126 -14.56 11.24 8.21
N GLN A 127 -14.96 11.49 6.94
CA GLN A 127 -15.55 10.43 6.08
C GLN A 127 -14.49 9.55 5.38
N LYS A 128 -13.22 10.00 5.31
CA LYS A 128 -12.11 9.18 4.81
C LYS A 128 -11.84 7.99 5.73
N LYS A 129 -12.02 8.15 7.06
CA LYS A 129 -11.82 7.07 8.04
C LYS A 129 -12.85 5.94 7.96
N ALA A 130 -14.10 6.23 7.56
CA ALA A 130 -15.14 5.20 7.48
C ALA A 130 -15.07 4.33 6.22
N ARG A 131 -14.62 4.89 5.07
CA ARG A 131 -14.37 4.14 3.84
C ARG A 131 -13.09 3.30 3.86
N ILE A 132 -12.19 3.54 4.82
CA ILE A 132 -10.99 2.73 5.08
C ILE A 132 -11.35 1.34 5.65
N ALA A 133 -12.60 1.07 6.04
CA ALA A 133 -12.91 -0.08 6.91
C ALA A 133 -13.31 -1.42 6.26
N PHE A 134 -13.64 -1.50 4.95
CA PHE A 134 -14.19 -2.76 4.38
C PHE A 134 -13.39 -3.43 3.26
N HIS A 135 -12.45 -2.72 2.60
CA HIS A 135 -11.66 -3.28 1.49
C HIS A 135 -10.16 -2.98 1.56
N THR A 136 -9.68 -2.40 2.65
CA THR A 136 -8.23 -2.20 2.83
C THR A 136 -7.62 -3.51 3.31
N ARG A 137 -6.68 -4.04 2.53
CA ARG A 137 -5.92 -5.22 2.95
C ARG A 137 -4.92 -4.83 4.02
N GLU A 138 -4.74 -5.71 4.97
CA GLU A 138 -3.70 -5.60 5.99
C GLU A 138 -2.51 -6.45 5.55
N VAL A 139 -1.31 -5.92 5.75
CA VAL A 139 -0.06 -6.60 5.47
C VAL A 139 0.66 -6.80 6.80
N VAL A 140 0.97 -8.05 7.10
CA VAL A 140 1.80 -8.41 8.25
C VAL A 140 3.25 -8.35 7.79
N PHE A 141 4.03 -7.47 8.39
CA PHE A 141 5.46 -7.33 8.12
C PHE A 141 6.26 -7.90 9.30
N SER A 142 7.19 -8.79 9.00
CA SER A 142 8.11 -9.41 9.96
C SER A 142 9.55 -9.12 9.53
N ALA A 143 10.39 -8.70 10.47
CA ALA A 143 11.81 -8.49 10.22
C ALA A 143 12.66 -9.16 11.29
N ILE A 144 13.89 -9.51 10.92
CA ILE A 144 14.90 -10.07 11.83
C ILE A 144 16.16 -9.21 11.70
N PHE A 145 16.62 -8.66 12.82
CA PHE A 145 17.95 -8.04 12.94
C PHE A 145 18.93 -9.10 13.44
N PHE A 146 19.92 -9.42 12.61
CA PHE A 146 20.97 -10.36 12.93
C PHE A 146 22.33 -9.66 12.84
N GLU A 147 23.17 -9.85 13.84
CA GLU A 147 24.55 -9.37 13.86
C GLU A 147 25.48 -10.53 14.11
N THR A 148 26.64 -10.47 13.48
CA THR A 148 27.61 -11.56 13.52
C THR A 148 28.98 -11.02 13.15
N ASN A 149 29.99 -11.68 13.71
CA ASN A 149 31.37 -11.34 13.45
C ASN A 149 31.86 -12.14 12.24
N ASN A 150 32.28 -11.43 11.18
CA ASN A 150 32.76 -12.05 9.95
C ASN A 150 33.96 -12.99 10.16
N SER A 151 34.83 -12.72 11.15
CA SER A 151 35.96 -13.60 11.47
C SER A 151 35.47 -14.94 12.00
N ARG A 152 34.49 -14.93 12.90
CA ARG A 152 33.88 -16.16 13.46
C ARG A 152 33.07 -16.94 12.43
N LEU A 153 32.38 -16.25 11.51
CA LEU A 153 31.67 -16.91 10.41
C LEU A 153 32.64 -17.65 9.49
N ARG A 154 33.77 -17.02 9.14
CA ARG A 154 34.82 -17.64 8.34
C ARG A 154 35.49 -18.81 9.05
N GLU A 155 35.78 -18.69 10.35
CA GLU A 155 36.30 -19.80 11.18
C GLU A 155 35.33 -20.98 11.23
N ALA A 156 34.03 -20.70 11.25
CA ALA A 156 32.97 -21.73 11.17
C ALA A 156 32.80 -22.34 9.76
N GLY A 157 33.59 -21.92 8.77
CA GLY A 157 33.52 -22.39 7.39
C GLY A 157 32.32 -21.84 6.60
N MET A 158 31.74 -20.74 7.06
CA MET A 158 30.54 -20.15 6.46
C MET A 158 30.89 -18.85 5.73
N SER A 159 30.40 -18.69 4.51
CA SER A 159 30.51 -17.45 3.73
C SER A 159 29.17 -16.73 3.76
N TRP A 160 29.19 -15.41 3.89
CA TRP A 160 28.03 -14.51 3.82
C TRP A 160 27.34 -14.44 2.45
N ASP A 161 27.96 -15.03 1.44
CA ASP A 161 27.45 -15.09 0.07
C ASP A 161 26.21 -15.96 -0.05
N PHE A 162 25.98 -16.83 0.94
CA PHE A 162 24.77 -17.62 1.06
C PHE A 162 23.48 -16.78 1.11
N PHE A 163 23.57 -15.51 1.49
CA PHE A 163 22.42 -14.61 1.57
C PHE A 163 22.23 -13.74 0.32
N ARG A 164 23.15 -13.80 -0.65
CA ARG A 164 23.15 -12.88 -1.81
C ARG A 164 22.43 -13.43 -3.05
N GLY A 165 22.14 -14.72 -3.13
CA GLY A 165 21.50 -15.36 -4.29
C GLY A 165 20.04 -15.75 -4.03
N LYS A 166 19.14 -15.50 -5.00
CA LYS A 166 17.81 -16.12 -5.03
C LYS A 166 17.87 -17.64 -5.35
N ASP A 167 19.03 -18.14 -5.73
CA ASP A 167 19.34 -19.55 -5.95
C ASP A 167 20.41 -20.02 -4.95
N VAL A 168 20.01 -20.27 -3.69
CA VAL A 168 20.94 -20.82 -2.69
C VAL A 168 20.85 -22.34 -2.73
N ASN A 169 21.70 -22.96 -3.56
CA ASN A 169 21.97 -24.38 -3.44
C ASN A 169 22.91 -24.58 -2.25
N MET A 170 22.35 -24.70 -1.04
CA MET A 170 23.13 -24.82 0.19
C MET A 170 23.58 -26.28 0.38
N SER A 171 24.72 -26.65 -0.21
CA SER A 171 25.44 -27.86 0.21
C SER A 171 26.39 -27.51 1.36
N THR A 172 25.99 -27.76 2.60
CA THR A 172 26.92 -27.66 3.74
C THR A 172 27.84 -28.88 3.75
N ARG A 173 29.03 -28.78 3.13
CA ARG A 173 30.11 -29.75 3.37
C ARG A 173 30.83 -29.37 4.64
N MET A 174 30.41 -29.95 5.76
CA MET A 174 31.22 -29.94 6.99
C MET A 174 32.47 -30.78 6.72
N THR A 175 33.56 -30.13 6.30
CA THR A 175 34.87 -30.79 6.23
C THR A 175 35.44 -30.72 7.64
N ALA A 176 35.29 -31.80 8.40
CA ALA A 176 35.98 -31.93 9.67
C ALA A 176 37.48 -31.74 9.41
N ALA A 177 38.10 -30.79 10.11
CA ALA A 177 39.54 -30.80 10.27
C ALA A 177 39.92 -32.17 10.87
N ASP A 178 40.88 -32.83 10.23
CA ASP A 178 41.40 -34.16 10.53
C ASP A 178 40.44 -35.35 10.37
N ALA A 179 40.49 -35.92 9.16
CA ALA A 179 40.67 -37.36 8.92
C ALA A 179 39.75 -38.37 9.64
N LYS A 180 38.47 -38.05 9.88
CA LYS A 180 37.43 -39.09 10.06
C LYS A 180 36.14 -38.70 9.34
N GLN A 181 35.72 -39.57 8.42
CA GLN A 181 34.48 -39.47 7.65
C GLN A 181 33.27 -39.43 8.59
N GLY A 182 32.58 -38.29 8.57
CA GLY A 182 31.24 -38.08 9.13
C GLY A 182 30.53 -37.05 8.26
N LEU A 183 30.11 -37.47 7.07
CA LEU A 183 29.41 -36.63 6.11
C LEU A 183 27.94 -36.52 6.53
N TYR A 184 27.62 -35.54 7.36
CA TYR A 184 26.24 -35.05 7.48
C TYR A 184 26.06 -33.92 6.46
N GLU A 185 25.60 -34.27 5.26
CA GLU A 185 25.17 -33.31 4.25
C GLU A 185 23.75 -32.85 4.62
N ILE A 186 23.64 -31.67 5.23
CA ILE A 186 22.33 -31.02 5.37
C ILE A 186 22.10 -30.30 4.04
N GLN A 187 21.33 -30.96 3.17
CA GLN A 187 20.83 -30.40 1.93
C GLN A 187 19.60 -29.55 2.27
N VAL A 188 19.74 -28.22 2.22
CA VAL A 188 18.60 -27.30 2.37
C VAL A 188 18.11 -26.93 0.98
N SER A 189 16.88 -27.33 0.68
CA SER A 189 16.20 -27.03 -0.58
C SER A 189 16.08 -25.51 -0.80
N PRO A 190 16.10 -25.04 -2.07
CA PRO A 190 16.30 -23.62 -2.42
C PRO A 190 15.11 -22.70 -2.13
N SER A 191 13.99 -23.21 -1.62
CA SER A 191 12.89 -22.38 -1.10
C SER A 191 13.20 -21.95 0.33
N LEU A 192 13.95 -20.87 0.50
CA LEU A 192 14.14 -20.23 1.80
C LEU A 192 12.79 -19.64 2.24
N ASP A 193 12.10 -20.35 3.12
CA ASP A 193 10.95 -19.85 3.89
C ASP A 193 11.44 -19.27 5.23
N PHE A 194 10.68 -18.36 5.84
CA PHE A 194 11.07 -17.57 7.01
C PHE A 194 11.46 -18.46 8.19
N GLY A 195 10.79 -19.61 8.31
CA GLY A 195 11.10 -20.64 9.29
C GLY A 195 12.51 -21.22 9.12
N SER A 196 12.98 -21.41 7.88
CA SER A 196 14.31 -21.93 7.57
C SER A 196 15.41 -20.93 7.89
N LEU A 197 15.21 -19.64 7.58
CA LEU A 197 16.13 -18.56 7.95
C LEU A 197 16.25 -18.43 9.47
N LEU A 198 15.12 -18.46 10.18
CA LEU A 198 15.12 -18.43 11.64
C LEU A 198 15.85 -19.64 12.25
N ALA A 199 15.70 -20.83 11.67
CA ALA A 199 16.41 -22.03 12.11
C ALA A 199 17.93 -21.90 11.90
N ILE A 200 18.36 -21.33 10.77
CA ILE A 200 19.78 -21.03 10.50
C ILE A 200 20.31 -20.02 11.52
N PHE A 201 19.60 -18.91 11.75
CA PHE A 201 20.03 -17.91 12.74
C PHE A 201 20.13 -18.48 14.15
N LYS A 202 19.17 -19.31 14.57
CA LYS A 202 19.24 -20.03 15.87
C LYS A 202 20.41 -21.01 15.92
N ALA A 203 20.76 -21.67 14.82
CA ALA A 203 21.92 -22.56 14.77
C ALA A 203 23.24 -21.77 14.86
N LEU A 204 23.32 -20.61 14.20
CA LEU A 204 24.47 -19.68 14.29
C LEU A 204 24.64 -19.12 15.70
N GLU A 205 23.52 -18.79 16.36
CA GLU A 205 23.48 -18.34 17.75
C GLU A 205 24.01 -19.42 18.71
N ARG A 206 23.56 -20.67 18.55
CA ARG A 206 24.09 -21.80 19.34
C ARG A 206 25.58 -22.02 19.17
N LYS A 207 26.12 -21.73 17.98
CA LYS A 207 27.56 -21.80 17.70
C LYS A 207 28.32 -20.54 18.10
N GLN A 208 27.66 -19.53 18.70
CA GLN A 208 28.23 -18.25 19.10
C GLN A 208 28.89 -17.46 17.95
N VAL A 209 28.42 -17.73 16.73
CA VAL A 209 28.92 -17.13 15.49
C VAL A 209 28.19 -15.81 15.20
N GLY A 210 26.96 -15.65 15.71
CA GLY A 210 26.16 -14.43 15.62
C GLY A 210 25.02 -14.43 16.63
N GLU A 211 24.20 -13.38 16.64
CA GLU A 211 23.08 -13.20 17.56
C GLU A 211 21.91 -12.52 16.86
N VAL A 212 20.68 -12.97 17.18
CA VAL A 212 19.44 -12.29 16.79
C VAL A 212 19.17 -11.18 17.80
N ILE A 213 19.25 -9.94 17.35
CA ILE A 213 19.12 -8.76 18.20
C ILE A 213 17.66 -8.41 18.45
N ALA A 214 16.83 -8.52 17.41
CA ALA A 214 15.42 -8.16 17.46
C ALA A 214 14.65 -8.84 16.34
N SER A 215 13.40 -9.21 16.62
CA SER A 215 12.46 -9.77 15.64
C SER A 215 11.10 -9.04 15.69
N PRO A 216 11.05 -7.76 15.30
CA PRO A 216 9.80 -7.00 15.35
C PRO A 216 8.80 -7.49 14.29
N GLN A 217 7.52 -7.43 14.66
CA GLN A 217 6.40 -7.71 13.77
C GLN A 217 5.38 -6.58 13.88
N ILE A 218 4.87 -6.11 12.75
CA ILE A 218 3.84 -5.07 12.69
C ILE A 218 2.83 -5.38 11.59
N THR A 219 1.55 -5.19 11.90
CA THR A 219 0.46 -5.27 10.91
C THR A 219 0.06 -3.86 10.50
N VAL A 220 0.07 -3.60 9.20
CA VAL A 220 -0.19 -2.26 8.65
C VAL A 220 -1.18 -2.36 7.50
N LYS A 221 -2.11 -1.40 7.43
CA LYS A 221 -3.05 -1.30 6.31
C LYS A 221 -2.32 -0.87 5.04
N SER A 222 -2.70 -1.45 3.91
CA SER A 222 -2.18 -1.05 2.60
C SER A 222 -2.40 0.45 2.37
N GLY A 223 -1.33 1.17 2.06
CA GLY A 223 -1.28 2.61 1.82
C GLY A 223 -1.05 3.46 3.07
N GLU A 224 -1.12 2.88 4.27
CA GLU A 224 -0.84 3.56 5.54
C GLU A 224 0.60 3.29 6.00
N GLU A 225 1.19 4.23 6.74
CA GLU A 225 2.52 4.06 7.32
C GLU A 225 2.39 3.46 8.72
N GLY A 226 3.13 2.40 8.98
CA GLY A 226 3.30 1.81 10.30
C GLY A 226 4.72 2.01 10.81
N ARG A 227 4.86 2.19 12.12
CA ARG A 227 6.15 2.29 12.81
C ARG A 227 6.17 1.39 14.03
N ILE A 228 7.22 0.60 14.18
CA ILE A 228 7.52 -0.20 15.36
C ILE A 228 8.91 0.16 15.88
N GLN A 229 9.06 0.24 17.21
CA GLN A 229 10.32 0.48 17.88
C GLN A 229 10.50 -0.53 19.00
N VAL A 230 11.68 -1.14 19.05
CA VAL A 230 12.12 -2.04 20.12
C VAL A 230 13.41 -1.46 20.70
N GLY A 231 13.33 -0.85 21.87
CA GLY A 231 14.46 -0.18 22.52
C GLY A 231 14.01 0.85 23.55
N SER A 232 14.81 1.89 23.75
CA SER A 232 14.55 2.95 24.72
C SER A 232 14.70 4.35 24.10
N ASP A 233 13.97 5.31 24.67
CA ASP A 233 14.15 6.72 24.33
C ASP A 233 15.12 7.35 25.32
N ILE A 234 16.06 8.15 24.82
CA ILE A 234 17.03 8.87 25.65
C ILE A 234 16.61 10.33 25.73
N ALA A 235 16.60 10.88 26.94
CA ALA A 235 16.39 12.30 27.17
C ALA A 235 17.73 13.05 27.11
N VAL A 236 17.83 14.02 26.21
CA VAL A 236 18.97 14.94 26.10
C VAL A 236 18.49 16.33 26.45
N THR A 237 19.03 16.88 27.54
CA THR A 237 18.76 18.25 27.95
C THR A 237 19.72 19.18 27.22
N ILE A 238 19.18 19.98 26.29
CA ILE A 238 19.92 21.03 25.59
C ILE A 238 19.58 22.39 26.19
N ARG A 239 20.52 23.33 26.10
CA ARG A 239 20.26 24.72 26.45
C ARG A 239 19.96 25.51 25.17
N ASP A 240 18.86 26.24 25.15
CA ASP A 240 18.53 27.12 24.03
C ASP A 240 19.37 28.41 24.04
N PHE A 241 19.24 29.23 22.99
CA PHE A 241 19.93 30.52 22.88
C PHE A 241 19.51 31.54 23.96
N ALA A 242 18.37 31.34 24.61
CA ALA A 242 17.86 32.18 25.70
C ALA A 242 18.28 31.66 27.09
N GLY A 243 19.03 30.55 27.17
CA GLY A 243 19.52 29.95 28.40
C GLY A 243 18.57 28.96 29.07
N ASN A 244 17.38 28.70 28.50
CA ASN A 244 16.42 27.74 29.01
C ASN A 244 16.87 26.31 28.70
N SER A 245 16.64 25.39 29.64
CA SER A 245 16.87 23.96 29.45
C SER A 245 15.65 23.32 28.77
N ILE A 246 15.84 22.77 27.57
CA ILE A 246 14.83 22.02 26.83
C ILE A 246 15.25 20.55 26.79
N THR A 247 14.37 19.66 27.23
CA THR A 247 14.57 18.21 27.12
C THR A 247 14.08 17.72 25.76
N GLN A 248 14.96 17.11 24.98
CA GLN A 248 14.62 16.43 23.72
C GLN A 248 14.75 14.92 23.88
N PHE A 249 13.80 14.17 23.33
CA PHE A 249 13.82 12.71 23.35
C PHE A 249 14.31 12.17 22.01
N PHE A 250 15.29 11.27 22.05
CA PHE A 250 15.81 10.57 20.89
C PHE A 250 15.48 9.09 21.01
N SER A 251 14.69 8.58 20.07
CA SER A 251 14.35 7.16 20.01
C SER A 251 15.55 6.33 19.59
N THR A 252 15.89 5.35 20.44
CA THR A 252 16.94 4.38 20.14
C THR A 252 16.45 2.94 20.19
N GLY A 253 17.22 2.04 19.58
CA GLY A 253 16.91 0.63 19.43
C GLY A 253 16.69 0.23 17.97
N SER A 254 15.95 -0.85 17.78
CA SER A 254 15.54 -1.33 16.46
C SER A 254 14.23 -0.67 16.06
N ILE A 255 14.27 0.22 15.09
CA ILE A 255 13.14 1.02 14.61
C ILE A 255 12.87 0.63 13.15
N ILE A 256 11.61 0.34 12.85
CA ILE A 256 11.16 0.08 11.48
C ILE A 256 9.98 0.98 11.20
N SER A 257 10.07 1.75 10.13
CA SER A 257 8.95 2.41 9.47
C SER A 257 8.70 1.73 8.13
N VAL A 258 7.47 1.29 7.91
CA VAL A 258 7.05 0.58 6.70
C VAL A 258 5.76 1.17 6.16
N LYS A 259 5.68 1.33 4.86
CA LYS A 259 4.45 1.68 4.16
C LYS A 259 4.20 0.65 3.05
N PRO A 260 3.32 -0.35 3.28
CA PRO A 260 3.00 -1.33 2.27
C PRO A 260 2.01 -0.78 1.25
N THR A 261 2.13 -1.17 -0.01
CA THR A 261 1.15 -0.93 -1.06
C THR A 261 0.86 -2.24 -1.78
N VAL A 262 -0.35 -2.78 -1.56
CA VAL A 262 -0.77 -4.02 -2.20
C VAL A 262 -1.31 -3.74 -3.60
N VAL A 263 -0.75 -4.42 -4.59
CA VAL A 263 -1.13 -4.35 -6.01
C VAL A 263 -1.54 -5.75 -6.46
N ARG A 264 -2.74 -5.88 -7.05
CA ARG A 264 -3.21 -7.14 -7.61
C ARG A 264 -3.01 -7.16 -9.12
N TYR A 265 -2.38 -8.21 -9.63
CA TYR A 265 -2.25 -8.47 -11.07
C TYR A 265 -2.54 -9.94 -11.34
N ASP A 266 -3.53 -10.22 -12.19
CA ASP A 266 -3.92 -11.58 -12.60
C ASP A 266 -4.13 -12.56 -11.41
N SER A 267 -4.86 -12.12 -10.39
CA SER A 267 -5.12 -12.86 -9.13
C SER A 267 -3.93 -13.08 -8.20
N ILE A 268 -2.74 -12.59 -8.56
CA ILE A 268 -1.55 -12.59 -7.70
C ILE A 268 -1.46 -11.25 -6.98
N ASP A 269 -1.20 -11.33 -5.68
CA ASP A 269 -1.02 -10.16 -4.83
C ASP A 269 0.47 -9.86 -4.68
N PHE A 270 0.86 -8.67 -5.14
CA PHE A 270 2.18 -8.12 -5.00
C PHE A 270 2.16 -7.02 -3.94
N ILE A 271 3.27 -6.87 -3.23
CA ILE A 271 3.41 -5.94 -2.13
C ILE A 271 4.65 -5.09 -2.41
N ASN A 272 4.42 -3.80 -2.69
CA ASN A 272 5.49 -2.83 -2.68
C ASN A 272 5.69 -2.32 -1.25
N LEU A 273 6.88 -2.48 -0.70
CA LEU A 273 7.22 -2.08 0.66
C LEU A 273 8.21 -0.93 0.62
N ASP A 274 7.77 0.27 0.99
CA ASP A 274 8.68 1.36 1.29
C ASP A 274 9.16 1.20 2.75
N LEU A 275 10.46 1.00 2.91
CA LEU A 275 11.07 0.61 4.17
C LEU A 275 12.11 1.62 4.61
N ASN A 276 12.03 2.01 5.87
CA ASN A 276 13.07 2.72 6.59
C ASN A 276 13.38 1.95 7.87
N ILE A 277 14.53 1.31 7.88
CA ILE A 277 15.00 0.47 8.96
C ILE A 277 16.15 1.18 9.64
N GLU A 278 16.14 1.20 10.95
CA GLU A 278 17.14 1.81 11.79
C GLU A 278 17.47 0.90 12.95
N ARG A 279 18.75 0.83 13.27
CA ARG A 279 19.24 0.32 14.54
C ARG A 279 20.12 1.39 15.16
N SER A 280 19.79 1.77 16.37
CA SER A 280 20.57 2.72 17.13
C SER A 280 20.81 2.24 18.55
N ASN A 281 21.97 2.58 19.10
CA ASN A 281 22.31 2.30 20.49
C ASN A 281 22.94 3.54 21.12
N SER A 282 22.60 3.78 22.38
CA SER A 282 23.23 4.81 23.18
C SER A 282 24.56 4.31 23.69
N ALA A 283 25.61 5.11 23.53
CA ALA A 283 26.91 4.85 24.10
C ALA A 283 27.42 6.10 24.82
N GLY A 284 27.99 5.89 26.01
CA GLY A 284 28.77 6.93 26.67
C GLY A 284 30.10 7.11 25.94
N GLY A 285 30.33 8.27 25.35
CA GLY A 285 31.58 8.65 24.72
C GLY A 285 32.38 9.63 25.57
N THR A 286 33.67 9.77 25.26
CA THR A 286 34.59 10.69 25.95
C THR A 286 34.20 12.18 25.78
N ALA A 287 33.39 12.49 24.76
CA ALA A 287 32.87 13.83 24.45
C ALA A 287 31.40 14.05 24.87
N GLY A 288 30.77 13.07 25.54
CA GLY A 288 29.35 13.13 25.94
C GLY A 288 28.54 11.94 25.43
N LEU A 289 27.21 12.08 25.41
CA LEU A 289 26.30 11.06 24.89
C LEU A 289 26.44 10.95 23.36
N GLU A 290 26.75 9.75 22.88
CA GLU A 290 26.81 9.42 21.45
C GLU A 290 25.70 8.42 21.11
N ILE A 291 25.00 8.63 19.98
CA ILE A 291 24.02 7.68 19.45
C ILE A 291 24.63 7.06 18.19
N LYS A 292 25.06 5.80 18.31
CA LYS A 292 25.54 5.03 17.16
C LYS A 292 24.33 4.56 16.36
N LYS A 293 24.29 4.84 15.07
CA LYS A 293 23.13 4.57 14.20
C LYS A 293 23.55 3.87 12.92
N SER A 294 22.87 2.77 12.61
CA SER A 294 22.87 2.10 11.31
C SER A 294 21.47 2.23 10.72
N SER A 295 21.35 2.67 9.47
CA SER A 295 20.04 2.83 8.84
C SER A 295 20.09 2.45 7.37
N ALA A 296 18.99 1.88 6.89
CA ALA A 296 18.78 1.52 5.51
C ALA A 296 17.38 2.00 5.08
N LYS A 297 17.33 2.71 3.96
CA LYS A 297 16.07 3.11 3.33
C LYS A 297 16.01 2.48 1.95
N THR A 298 14.96 1.71 1.69
CA THR A 298 14.78 1.00 0.43
C THR A 298 13.31 0.92 0.04
N SER A 299 13.06 0.49 -1.18
CA SER A 299 11.75 0.05 -1.65
C SER A 299 11.92 -1.32 -2.27
N VAL A 300 11.15 -2.31 -1.82
CA VAL A 300 11.21 -3.69 -2.32
C VAL A 300 9.86 -4.13 -2.81
N PHE A 301 9.84 -4.88 -3.91
CA PHE A 301 8.63 -5.43 -4.50
C PHE A 301 8.66 -6.95 -4.35
N LEU A 302 7.68 -7.49 -3.63
CA LEU A 302 7.63 -8.89 -3.21
C LEU A 302 6.26 -9.48 -3.51
N LEU A 303 6.22 -10.80 -3.71
CA LEU A 303 4.98 -11.57 -3.65
C LEU A 303 4.52 -11.74 -2.20
N ASP A 304 3.24 -12.06 -1.99
CA ASP A 304 2.76 -12.48 -0.67
C ASP A 304 3.54 -13.72 -0.19
N GLY A 305 4.07 -13.65 1.03
CA GLY A 305 4.96 -14.66 1.60
C GLY A 305 6.39 -14.69 1.04
N GLU A 306 6.78 -13.83 0.09
CA GLU A 306 8.17 -13.76 -0.36
C GLU A 306 9.03 -12.98 0.64
N GLU A 307 10.25 -13.48 0.86
CA GLU A 307 11.23 -12.89 1.74
C GLU A 307 12.39 -12.29 0.97
N THR A 308 12.96 -11.22 1.51
CA THR A 308 14.15 -10.60 0.94
C THR A 308 15.06 -10.05 2.02
N ILE A 309 16.34 -9.97 1.68
CA ILE A 309 17.35 -9.34 2.50
C ILE A 309 17.50 -7.90 2.04
N ILE A 310 17.30 -6.96 2.96
CA ILE A 310 17.22 -5.52 2.66
C ILE A 310 18.60 -4.85 2.73
N GLY A 311 19.53 -5.40 3.52
CA GLY A 311 20.88 -4.89 3.59
C GLY A 311 21.74 -5.59 4.64
N GLY A 312 23.05 -5.50 4.45
CA GLY A 312 24.08 -5.87 5.42
C GLY A 312 25.18 -4.81 5.38
N LEU A 313 25.52 -4.26 6.54
CA LEU A 313 26.74 -3.46 6.70
C LEU A 313 27.84 -4.41 7.16
N TYR A 314 29.03 -4.23 6.59
CA TYR A 314 30.13 -5.16 6.67
C TYR A 314 31.43 -4.43 6.95
#